data_AF-A0A3B9JAF4-F1
#
_entry.id   AF-A0A3B9JAF4-F1
#
_cell.length_a   1.000
_cell.length_b   1.000
_cell.length_c   1.000
_cell.angle_alpha   90.00
_cell.angle_beta   90.00
_cell.angle_gamma   90.00
#
_symmetry.space_group_name_H-M   'P 1'
#
loop_
_entity.id
_entity.type
_entity.pdbx_description
1 polymer ?
#
loop_
_entity_poly.entity_id
_entity_poly.type
_entity_poly.pdbx_seq_one_letter_code
_entity_poly.pdbx_strand_id
1 'polypeptide(L)'
;MLEILKLIAAILTIATGALALFSPKSVPGFTGLQPVGGRGITEIRSILGGLFIALGLYPILAASPDGYTMLGWAYLGIALVRLVSIFLDKSSERSNWISLGVEIAFGGILVL
;
A
#
# COMPACT_ATOMS: atom_id res chain seq x y z
N MET A 1 14.53 10.56 -14.45
CA MET A 1 14.80 10.16 -13.06
C MET A 1 13.51 9.91 -12.30
N LEU A 2 12.56 10.86 -12.33
CA LEU A 2 11.25 10.73 -11.68
C LEU A 2 10.43 9.52 -12.18
N GLU A 3 10.39 9.28 -13.50
CA GLU A 3 9.75 8.09 -14.09
C GLU A 3 10.28 6.75 -13.54
N ILE A 4 11.59 6.67 -13.28
CA ILE A 4 12.20 5.46 -12.71
C ILE A 4 11.72 5.28 -11.26
N LEU A 5 11.60 6.37 -10.50
CA LEU A 5 11.08 6.31 -9.14
C LEU A 5 9.60 5.91 -9.11
N LYS A 6 8.78 6.40 -10.04
CA LYS A 6 7.38 5.96 -10.22
C LYS A 6 7.29 4.46 -10.50
N LEU A 7 8.12 3.97 -11.42
CA LEU A 7 8.20 2.54 -11.73
C LEU A 7 8.62 1.73 -10.50
N ILE A 8 9.63 2.18 -9.76
CA ILE A 8 10.08 1.51 -8.52
C ILE A 8 8.93 1.49 -7.49
N ALA A 9 8.23 2.59 -7.27
CA ALA A 9 7.10 2.66 -6.34
C ALA A 9 5.98 1.68 -6.73
N ALA A 10 5.64 1.60 -8.01
CA ALA A 10 4.67 0.64 -8.53
C ALA A 10 5.13 -0.81 -8.32
N ILE A 11 6.39 -1.14 -8.61
CA ILE A 11 6.97 -2.47 -8.39
C ILE A 11 6.96 -2.84 -6.90
N LEU A 12 7.30 -1.90 -6.01
CA LEU A 12 7.26 -2.13 -4.57
C LEU A 12 5.82 -2.33 -4.07
N THR A 13 4.84 -1.62 -4.63
CA THR A 13 3.41 -1.84 -4.36
C THR A 13 3.01 -3.28 -4.73
N ILE A 14 3.42 -3.75 -5.92
CA ILE A 14 3.18 -5.14 -6.37
C ILE A 14 3.86 -6.12 -5.42
N ALA A 15 5.11 -5.86 -5.01
CA ALA A 15 5.83 -6.74 -4.10
C ALA A 15 5.15 -6.85 -2.73
N THR A 16 4.67 -5.73 -2.16
CA THR A 16 3.85 -5.74 -0.93
C THR A 16 2.59 -6.56 -1.12
N GLY A 17 1.89 -6.40 -2.25
CA GLY A 17 0.72 -7.21 -2.58
C GLY A 17 1.04 -8.70 -2.74
N ALA A 18 2.14 -9.05 -3.39
CA ALA A 18 2.59 -10.43 -3.54
C ALA A 18 2.90 -11.06 -2.17
N LEU A 19 3.55 -10.32 -1.26
CA LEU A 19 3.80 -10.79 0.11
C LEU A 19 2.49 -11.09 0.85
N ALA A 20 1.47 -10.22 0.76
CA ALA A 20 0.17 -10.46 1.39
C ALA A 20 -0.60 -11.62 0.73
N LEU A 21 -0.49 -11.78 -0.59
CA LEU A 21 -1.14 -12.86 -1.33
C LEU A 21 -0.56 -14.24 -0.98
N PHE A 22 0.77 -14.37 -1.07
CA PHE A 22 1.46 -15.65 -0.92
C PHE A 22 1.82 -15.96 0.53
N SER A 23 2.04 -14.94 1.37
CA SER A 23 2.38 -15.08 2.80
C SER A 23 1.46 -14.23 3.70
N PRO A 24 0.14 -14.50 3.72
CA PRO A 24 -0.83 -13.68 4.46
C PRO A 24 -0.59 -13.67 5.98
N LYS A 25 0.11 -14.67 6.53
CA LYS A 25 0.46 -14.75 7.95
C LYS A 25 1.57 -13.78 8.37
N SER A 26 2.28 -13.16 7.43
CA SER A 26 3.30 -12.14 7.71
C SER A 26 2.72 -10.74 7.95
N VAL A 27 1.52 -10.48 7.45
CA VAL A 27 0.84 -9.18 7.49
C VAL A 27 0.48 -8.71 8.92
N PRO A 28 -0.01 -9.56 9.84
CA PRO A 28 -0.42 -9.12 11.17
C PRO A 28 0.72 -8.52 11.99
N GLY A 29 1.97 -9.00 11.80
CA GLY A 29 3.13 -8.53 12.55
C GLY A 29 3.50 -7.06 12.27
N PHE A 30 3.09 -6.53 11.12
CA PHE A 30 3.36 -5.15 10.73
C PHE A 30 2.13 -4.25 10.88
N THR A 31 0.95 -4.77 10.52
CA THR A 31 -0.30 -3.99 10.48
C THR A 31 -1.14 -4.08 11.75
N GLY A 32 -0.90 -5.08 12.60
CA GLY A 32 -1.79 -5.42 13.73
C GLY A 32 -3.10 -6.10 13.31
N LEU A 33 -3.38 -6.26 12.01
CA LEU A 33 -4.60 -6.88 11.50
C LEU A 33 -4.57 -8.40 11.74
N GLN A 34 -5.29 -8.88 12.77
CA GLN A 34 -5.37 -10.32 13.08
C GLN A 34 -6.52 -11.00 12.32
N PRO A 35 -6.24 -11.93 11.38
CA PRO A 35 -7.28 -12.60 10.62
C PRO A 35 -7.98 -13.68 11.46
N VAL A 36 -9.31 -13.71 11.41
CA VAL A 36 -10.12 -14.77 12.03
C VAL A 36 -10.45 -15.85 10.98
N GLY A 37 -9.89 -17.06 11.18
CA GLY A 37 -10.12 -18.22 10.33
C GLY A 37 -9.74 -18.02 8.85
N GLY A 38 -10.22 -18.91 7.99
CA GLY A 38 -9.96 -18.84 6.55
C GLY A 38 -10.52 -17.57 5.89
N ARG A 39 -11.65 -17.05 6.39
CA ARG A 39 -12.30 -15.85 5.84
C ARG A 39 -11.42 -14.60 5.99
N GLY A 40 -10.80 -14.40 7.15
CA GLY A 40 -9.88 -13.28 7.39
C GLY A 40 -8.60 -13.39 6.55
N ILE A 41 -8.11 -14.61 6.31
CA ILE A 41 -6.99 -14.83 5.38
C ILE A 41 -7.37 -14.42 3.95
N THR A 42 -8.60 -14.70 3.51
CA THR A 42 -9.09 -14.24 2.20
C THR A 42 -9.12 -12.72 2.08
N GLU A 43 -9.50 -11.99 3.14
CA GLU A 43 -9.45 -10.52 3.14
C GLU A 43 -8.03 -9.99 2.95
N ILE A 44 -7.06 -10.57 3.65
CA ILE A 44 -5.64 -10.21 3.47
C ILE A 44 -5.20 -10.48 2.02
N ARG A 45 -5.53 -11.67 1.47
CA ARG A 45 -5.13 -12.03 0.10
C ARG A 45 -5.78 -11.16 -0.97
N SER A 46 -7.03 -10.77 -0.77
CA SER A 46 -7.78 -10.01 -1.78
C SER A 46 -7.46 -8.52 -1.72
N ILE A 47 -7.61 -7.89 -0.54
CA ILE A 47 -7.47 -6.43 -0.38
C ILE A 47 -6.00 -6.03 -0.25
N LEU A 48 -5.24 -6.69 0.63
CA LEU A 48 -3.82 -6.33 0.78
C LEU A 48 -2.94 -7.00 -0.28
N GLY A 49 -3.42 -8.09 -0.88
CA GLY A 49 -2.72 -8.80 -1.95
C GLY A 49 -3.15 -8.38 -3.35
N GLY A 50 -4.26 -8.94 -3.84
CA GLY A 50 -4.74 -8.78 -5.21
C GLY A 50 -4.94 -7.33 -5.63
N LEU A 51 -5.56 -6.50 -4.79
CA LEU A 51 -5.77 -5.08 -5.09
C LEU A 51 -4.45 -4.32 -5.19
N PHE A 52 -3.49 -4.52 -4.28
CA PHE A 52 -2.17 -3.87 -4.35
C PHE A 52 -1.40 -4.28 -5.60
N ILE A 53 -1.46 -5.57 -5.98
CA ILE A 53 -0.88 -6.06 -7.23
C ILE A 53 -1.52 -5.36 -8.42
N ALA A 54 -2.85 -5.31 -8.49
CA ALA A 54 -3.56 -4.67 -9.61
C ALA A 54 -3.25 -3.16 -9.70
N LEU A 55 -3.23 -2.47 -8.56
CA LEU A 55 -2.93 -1.04 -8.47
C LEU A 55 -1.51 -0.69 -8.94
N GLY A 56 -0.51 -1.50 -8.59
CA GLY A 56 0.85 -1.29 -9.09
C GLY A 56 1.06 -1.75 -10.53
N LEU A 57 0.32 -2.77 -10.98
CA LEU A 57 0.48 -3.34 -12.32
C LEU A 57 -0.19 -2.51 -13.41
N TYR A 58 -1.36 -1.92 -13.12
CA TYR A 58 -2.11 -1.12 -14.08
C TYR A 58 -1.30 0.00 -14.75
N PRO A 59 -0.61 0.91 -14.02
CA PRO A 59 0.15 1.99 -14.65
C PRO A 59 1.27 1.47 -15.57
N ILE A 60 1.88 0.33 -15.23
CA ILE A 60 2.95 -0.29 -16.01
C ILE A 60 2.39 -0.87 -17.31
N LEU A 61 1.33 -1.67 -17.23
CA LEU A 61 0.75 -2.33 -18.40
C LEU A 61 0.03 -1.36 -19.33
N ALA A 62 -0.67 -0.37 -18.77
CA ALA A 62 -1.35 0.65 -19.55
C ALA A 62 -0.40 1.72 -20.10
N ALA A 63 0.88 1.72 -19.66
CA ALA A 63 1.85 2.76 -19.94
C ALA A 63 1.27 4.18 -19.75
N SER A 64 0.46 4.35 -18.70
CA SER A 64 -0.37 5.55 -18.48
C SER A 64 0.18 6.39 -17.33
N PRO A 65 0.62 7.63 -17.59
CA PRO A 65 0.98 8.59 -16.54
C PRO A 65 -0.16 8.80 -15.53
N ASP A 66 -1.41 8.88 -16.02
CA ASP A 66 -2.59 9.03 -15.17
C ASP A 66 -2.79 7.83 -14.23
N GLY A 67 -2.37 6.64 -14.65
CA GLY A 67 -2.37 5.45 -13.79
C GLY A 67 -1.41 5.59 -12.61
N TYR A 68 -0.23 6.18 -12.82
CA TYR A 68 0.71 6.46 -11.73
C TYR A 68 0.15 7.54 -10.81
N THR A 69 -0.42 8.61 -11.36
CA THR A 69 -1.05 9.68 -10.57
C THR A 69 -2.22 9.15 -9.73
N MET A 70 -3.07 8.28 -10.29
CA MET A 70 -4.14 7.61 -9.55
C MET A 70 -3.60 6.76 -8.39
N LEU A 71 -2.54 5.98 -8.62
CA LEU A 71 -1.88 5.21 -7.56
C LEU A 71 -1.32 6.15 -6.46
N GLY A 72 -0.72 7.26 -6.86
CA GLY A 72 -0.23 8.29 -5.94
C GLY A 72 -1.35 8.88 -5.07
N TRP A 73 -2.50 9.20 -5.67
CA TRP A 73 -3.67 9.66 -4.91
C TRP A 73 -4.23 8.61 -3.96
N ALA A 74 -4.20 7.32 -4.34
CA ALA A 74 -4.57 6.25 -3.43
C ALA A 74 -3.64 6.25 -2.19
N TYR A 75 -2.33 6.36 -2.39
CA TYR A 75 -1.35 6.46 -1.30
C TYR A 75 -1.56 7.69 -0.40
N LEU A 76 -1.78 8.87 -0.99
CA LEU A 76 -2.03 10.10 -0.22
C LEU A 76 -3.35 10.05 0.55
N GLY A 77 -4.39 9.43 -0.01
CA GLY A 77 -5.65 9.20 0.68
C GLY A 77 -5.47 8.33 1.92
N ILE A 78 -4.69 7.24 1.81
CA ILE A 78 -4.37 6.40 2.97
C ILE A 78 -3.53 7.17 3.99
N ALA A 79 -2.51 7.91 3.55
CA ALA A 79 -1.67 8.72 4.42
C ALA A 79 -2.48 9.73 5.24
N LEU A 80 -3.44 10.42 4.59
CA LEU A 80 -4.30 11.39 5.26
C LEU A 80 -5.14 10.75 6.36
N VAL A 81 -5.84 9.66 6.03
CA VAL A 81 -6.68 8.95 7.01
C VAL A 81 -5.82 8.39 8.13
N ARG A 82 -4.68 7.76 7.81
CA ARG A 82 -3.77 7.20 8.81
C ARG A 82 -3.21 8.27 9.74
N LEU A 83 -2.78 9.41 9.22
CA LEU A 83 -2.25 10.50 10.03
C LEU A 83 -3.26 10.92 11.10
N VAL A 84 -4.53 11.09 10.71
CA VAL A 84 -5.60 11.45 11.65
C VAL A 84 -5.87 10.30 12.62
N SER A 85 -5.99 9.07 12.14
CA SER A 85 -6.26 7.88 12.97
C SER A 85 -5.18 7.59 14.01
N ILE A 86 -3.90 7.85 13.72
CA ILE A 86 -2.81 7.66 14.71
C ILE A 86 -3.09 8.42 16.01
N PHE A 87 -3.64 9.63 15.91
CA PHE A 87 -3.97 10.44 17.08
C PHE A 87 -5.33 10.08 17.67
N LEU A 88 -6.34 9.88 16.83
CA LEU A 88 -7.71 9.56 17.29
C LEU A 88 -7.77 8.20 18.00
N ASP A 89 -7.14 7.19 17.41
CA ASP A 89 -7.20 5.80 17.88
C ASP A 89 -6.02 5.47 18.82
N LYS A 90 -5.14 6.45 19.10
CA LYS A 90 -3.93 6.30 19.93
C LYS A 90 -2.98 5.19 19.45
N SER A 91 -3.01 4.88 18.15
CA SER A 91 -2.19 3.86 17.51
C SER A 91 -0.83 4.42 17.07
N SER A 92 -0.04 4.92 18.03
CA SER A 92 1.29 5.50 17.78
C SER A 92 2.40 4.43 17.81
N GLU A 93 2.20 3.32 17.12
CA GLU A 93 3.23 2.29 16.97
C GLU A 93 4.25 2.66 15.88
N ARG A 94 5.49 2.18 16.05
CA ARG A 94 6.57 2.42 15.08
C ARG A 94 6.21 1.99 13.66
N SER A 95 5.53 0.85 13.50
CA SER A 95 5.13 0.35 12.18
C SER A 95 4.11 1.27 11.50
N ASN A 96 3.20 1.89 12.26
CA ASN A 96 2.20 2.80 11.73
C ASN A 96 2.84 4.10 11.19
N TRP A 97 3.81 4.65 11.93
CA TRP A 97 4.62 5.79 11.48
C TRP A 97 5.49 5.47 10.25
N ILE A 98 6.12 4.29 10.21
CA ILE A 98 6.86 3.83 9.02
C ILE A 98 5.92 3.78 7.81
N SER A 99 4.73 3.22 7.99
CA SER A 99 3.77 3.06 6.91
C SER A 99 3.28 4.43 6.41
N LEU A 100 2.99 5.38 7.30
CA LEU A 100 2.66 6.76 6.94
C LEU A 100 3.78 7.42 6.11
N GLY A 101 5.03 7.27 6.55
CA GLY A 101 6.19 7.83 5.82
C GLY A 101 6.32 7.26 4.40
N VAL A 102 6.12 5.95 4.23
CA VAL A 102 6.10 5.29 2.92
C VAL A 102 4.96 5.84 2.06
N GLU A 103 3.77 6.03 2.61
CA GLU A 103 2.61 6.49 1.87
C GLU A 103 2.77 7.93 1.37
N ILE A 104 3.31 8.82 2.20
CA ILE A 104 3.62 10.20 1.79
C ILE A 104 4.69 10.20 0.70
N ALA A 105 5.75 9.41 0.87
CA ALA A 105 6.85 9.33 -0.09
C ALA A 105 6.38 8.78 -1.44
N PHE A 106 5.66 7.66 -1.44
CA PHE A 106 5.14 7.05 -2.67
C PHE A 106 4.10 7.96 -3.31
N GLY A 107 3.16 8.49 -2.52
CA GLY A 107 2.15 9.43 -2.99
C GLY A 107 2.77 10.64 -3.70
N GLY A 108 3.76 11.28 -3.07
CA GLY A 108 4.48 12.41 -3.66
C GLY A 108 5.22 12.05 -4.94
N ILE A 109 5.99 10.95 -4.95
CA ILE A 109 6.73 10.48 -6.13
C ILE A 109 5.80 10.17 -7.32
N LEU A 110 4.64 9.59 -7.03
CA LEU A 110 3.70 9.11 -8.05
C LEU A 110 2.84 10.23 -8.64
N VAL A 111 2.52 11.26 -7.86
CA VAL A 111 1.73 12.42 -8.31
C VAL A 111 2.58 13.43 -9.10
N LEU A 112 3.83 13.67 -8.69
CA LEU A 112 4.76 14.58 -9.37
C LEU A 112 5.24 13.99 -10.70
#